data_AF-A0A820N8J1-F1
#
_entry.id   AF-A0A820N8J1-F1
#
_cell.length_a   1.000
_cell.length_b   1.000
_cell.length_c   1.000
_cell.angle_alpha   90.00
_cell.angle_beta   90.00
_cell.angle_gamma   90.00
#
_symmetry.space_group_name_H-M   'P 1'
#
loop_
_entity.id
_entity.type
_entity.pdbx_description
1 polymer ?
#
loop_
_entity_poly.entity_id
_entity_poly.type
_entity_poly.pdbx_seq_one_letter_code
_entity_poly.pdbx_strand_id
1 'polypeptide(L)'
;LDFRILRYLPYGSYARKNLGYLLAIQCGAQIIFESDDDNLLETNDIYLLPKVLQPEQLPWIAFHRQRSPFINIYGSFGHPNIWPRGFPIDEIRNVTEDGWHSVRQNHQNTTHAYIQQYLADLDPDVDAIYRLAHPLSIGRIKFDRDQPPIAIEPFTYSPYNTQNTVTYYEAFWGLY
;
A
#
# COMPACT_ATOMS: atom_id res chain seq x y z
N LEU A 1 18.90 23.07 -8.84
CA LEU A 1 18.20 21.82 -9.19
C LEU A 1 17.43 22.10 -10.46
N ASP A 2 17.80 21.42 -11.56
CA ASP A 2 17.27 21.74 -12.89
C ASP A 2 16.11 20.82 -13.30
N PHE A 3 15.23 20.49 -12.34
CA PHE A 3 14.04 19.69 -12.62
C PHE A 3 12.91 20.57 -13.17
N ARG A 4 12.41 20.22 -14.36
CA ARG A 4 11.32 20.95 -15.03
C ARG A 4 10.03 21.02 -14.19
N ILE A 5 9.78 19.98 -13.38
CA ILE A 5 8.59 19.89 -12.53
C ILE A 5 8.52 21.02 -11.48
N LEU A 6 9.65 21.62 -11.09
CA LEU A 6 9.69 22.73 -10.12
C LEU A 6 8.82 23.92 -10.51
N ARG A 7 8.60 24.14 -11.81
CA ARG A 7 7.74 25.20 -12.33
C ARG A 7 6.25 25.00 -11.99
N TYR A 8 5.87 23.77 -11.62
CA TYR A 8 4.49 23.36 -11.36
C TYR A 8 4.26 22.96 -9.90
N LEU A 9 5.26 23.08 -9.02
CA LEU A 9 5.18 22.65 -7.62
C LEU A 9 5.19 23.86 -6.67
N PRO A 10 4.03 24.35 -6.20
CA PRO A 10 3.94 25.45 -5.24
C PRO A 10 4.63 25.13 -3.92
N TYR A 11 5.17 26.14 -3.23
CA TYR A 11 5.69 25.98 -1.86
C TYR A 11 4.56 25.52 -0.92
N GLY A 12 4.90 24.69 0.07
CA GLY A 12 3.92 24.13 1.02
C GLY A 12 2.96 23.08 0.41
N SER A 13 3.16 22.66 -0.84
CA SER A 13 2.35 21.63 -1.47
C SER A 13 2.90 20.23 -1.15
N TYR A 14 2.02 19.30 -0.78
CA TYR A 14 2.35 17.87 -0.59
C TYR A 14 3.08 17.29 -1.82
N ALA A 15 2.65 17.67 -3.03
CA ALA A 15 3.27 17.22 -4.28
C ALA A 15 4.78 17.55 -4.42
N ARG A 16 5.34 18.44 -3.59
CA ARG A 16 6.77 18.76 -3.60
C ARG A 16 7.67 17.60 -3.18
N LYS A 17 7.14 16.59 -2.48
CA LYS A 17 7.89 15.37 -2.17
C LYS A 17 8.48 14.69 -3.41
N ASN A 18 7.84 14.85 -4.58
CA ASN A 18 8.34 14.37 -5.86
C ASN A 18 9.75 14.90 -6.21
N LEU A 19 10.09 16.10 -5.75
CA LEU A 19 11.45 16.62 -5.89
C LEU A 19 12.47 15.76 -5.11
N GLY A 20 12.08 15.29 -3.93
CA GLY A 20 12.86 14.38 -3.10
C GLY A 20 13.15 13.07 -3.81
N TYR A 21 12.16 12.46 -4.47
CA TYR A 21 12.40 11.26 -5.28
C TYR A 21 13.36 11.53 -6.42
N LEU A 22 13.14 12.60 -7.19
CA LEU A 22 14.01 12.92 -8.33
C LEU A 22 15.46 13.17 -7.90
N LEU A 23 15.66 13.82 -6.75
CA LEU A 23 16.96 13.99 -6.13
C LEU A 23 17.58 12.64 -5.73
N ALA A 24 16.82 11.78 -5.04
CA ALA A 24 17.30 10.46 -4.64
C ALA A 24 17.70 9.61 -5.86
N ILE A 25 16.86 9.61 -6.90
CA ILE A 25 17.12 8.92 -8.17
C ILE A 25 18.38 9.48 -8.84
N GLN A 26 18.53 10.82 -8.91
CA GLN A 26 19.73 11.45 -9.47
C GLN A 26 21.00 11.07 -8.69
N CYS A 27 20.90 10.86 -7.38
CA CYS A 27 21.99 10.38 -6.52
C CYS A 27 22.21 8.86 -6.59
N GLY A 28 21.48 8.13 -7.43
CA GLY A 28 21.66 6.70 -7.65
C GLY A 28 20.89 5.78 -6.70
N ALA A 29 19.86 6.29 -6.02
CA ALA A 29 19.02 5.47 -5.14
C ALA A 29 18.51 4.22 -5.86
N GLN A 30 18.58 3.07 -5.19
CA GLN A 30 18.03 1.80 -5.68
C GLN A 30 16.75 1.41 -4.95
N ILE A 31 16.50 2.05 -3.80
CA ILE A 31 15.34 1.86 -2.94
C ILE A 31 14.99 3.25 -2.41
N ILE A 32 13.70 3.56 -2.41
CA ILE A 32 13.13 4.73 -1.75
C ILE A 32 12.13 4.21 -0.73
N PHE A 33 12.34 4.58 0.54
CA PHE A 33 11.34 4.42 1.57
C PHE A 33 10.73 5.79 1.87
N GLU A 34 9.41 5.83 1.94
CA GLU A 34 8.66 7.03 2.29
C GLU A 34 7.82 6.81 3.53
N SER A 35 7.84 7.79 4.40
CA SER A 35 7.03 7.91 5.59
C SER A 35 6.37 9.29 5.60
N ASP A 36 5.19 9.39 6.20
CA ASP A 36 4.57 10.68 6.50
C ASP A 36 5.15 11.25 7.80
N ASP A 37 4.88 12.54 8.07
CA ASP A 37 5.47 13.28 9.20
C ASP A 37 4.87 12.90 10.57
N ASP A 38 3.70 12.27 10.59
CA ASP A 38 3.00 11.77 11.76
C ASP A 38 3.17 10.26 11.99
N ASN A 39 3.84 9.55 11.08
CA ASN A 39 4.20 8.16 11.27
C ASN A 39 5.45 8.03 12.14
N LEU A 40 5.34 7.20 13.18
CA LEU A 40 6.47 6.76 13.98
C LEU A 40 6.72 5.29 13.70
N LEU A 41 7.97 4.94 13.40
CA LEU A 41 8.37 3.54 13.37
C LEU A 41 8.27 2.98 14.78
N GLU A 42 7.59 1.85 14.92
CA GLU A 42 7.52 1.16 16.20
C GLU A 42 8.85 0.47 16.56
N THR A 43 9.60 0.07 15.53
CA THR A 43 10.93 -0.51 15.63
C THR A 43 11.96 0.41 15.00
N ASN A 44 13.25 0.25 15.34
CA ASN A 44 14.32 1.02 14.67
C ASN A 44 14.73 0.44 13.31
N ASP A 45 13.98 -0.56 12.80
CA ASP A 45 14.32 -1.32 11.62
C ASP A 45 13.17 -1.29 10.61
N ILE A 46 13.50 -1.00 9.36
CA ILE A 46 12.61 -1.22 8.22
C ILE A 46 12.98 -2.57 7.63
N TYR A 47 12.11 -3.56 7.82
CA TYR A 47 12.28 -4.84 7.15
C TYR A 47 12.08 -4.65 5.63
N LEU A 48 12.81 -5.41 4.82
CA LEU A 48 12.69 -5.33 3.37
C LEU A 48 12.52 -6.74 2.85
N LEU A 49 11.39 -7.03 2.20
CA LEU A 49 11.25 -8.30 1.50
C LEU A 49 12.17 -8.30 0.26
N PRO A 50 12.76 -9.45 -0.11
CA PRO A 50 13.50 -9.56 -1.36
C PRO A 50 12.66 -9.11 -2.56
N LYS A 51 13.29 -8.43 -3.52
CA LYS A 51 12.59 -7.94 -4.73
C LYS A 51 11.94 -9.05 -5.57
N VAL A 52 12.50 -10.26 -5.51
CA VAL A 52 11.94 -11.47 -6.12
C VAL A 52 11.85 -12.54 -5.04
N LEU A 53 10.64 -13.03 -4.79
CA LEU A 53 10.36 -14.09 -3.85
C LEU A 53 9.93 -15.36 -4.58
N GLN A 54 10.35 -16.51 -4.03
CA GLN A 54 9.86 -17.82 -4.42
C GLN A 54 8.40 -18.02 -3.98
N PRO A 55 7.63 -18.86 -4.68
CA PRO A 55 6.20 -19.06 -4.41
C PRO A 55 5.87 -19.36 -2.94
N GLU A 56 6.73 -20.11 -2.26
CA GLU A 56 6.52 -20.58 -0.89
C GLU A 56 6.84 -19.53 0.18
N GLN A 57 7.45 -18.39 -0.20
CA GLN A 57 7.92 -17.37 0.74
C GLN A 57 6.84 -16.38 1.17
N LEU A 58 5.74 -16.25 0.41
CA LEU A 58 4.65 -15.34 0.74
C LEU A 58 3.28 -15.95 0.40
N PRO A 59 2.29 -15.84 1.31
CA PRO A 59 0.90 -16.08 0.94
C PRO A 59 0.39 -15.01 -0.04
N TRP A 60 -0.54 -15.42 -0.89
CA TRP A 60 -1.25 -14.56 -1.83
C TRP A 60 -2.69 -14.40 -1.39
N ILE A 61 -3.34 -13.30 -1.77
CA ILE A 61 -4.81 -13.32 -1.89
C ILE A 61 -5.15 -13.61 -3.35
N ALA A 62 -5.85 -14.72 -3.56
CA ALA A 62 -6.22 -15.23 -4.89
C ALA A 62 -7.67 -15.70 -4.86
N PHE A 63 -8.51 -15.11 -5.68
CA PHE A 63 -9.95 -15.38 -5.70
C PHE A 63 -10.29 -16.47 -6.71
N HIS A 64 -11.15 -17.40 -6.33
CA HIS A 64 -11.55 -18.49 -7.24
C HIS A 64 -12.50 -18.01 -8.35
N ARG A 65 -13.34 -17.02 -8.05
CA ARG A 65 -14.25 -16.34 -8.99
C ARG A 65 -14.49 -14.92 -8.48
N GLN A 66 -13.83 -13.94 -9.08
CA GLN A 66 -14.03 -12.53 -8.76
C GLN A 66 -15.28 -11.99 -9.44
N ARG A 67 -16.16 -11.32 -8.71
CA ARG A 67 -17.10 -10.36 -9.32
C ARG A 67 -16.44 -9.00 -9.56
N SER A 68 -15.41 -8.69 -8.77
CA SER A 68 -14.62 -7.46 -8.85
C SER A 68 -13.13 -7.77 -8.94
N PRO A 69 -12.37 -7.08 -9.82
CA PRO A 69 -10.92 -7.19 -9.81
C PRO A 69 -10.30 -6.44 -8.61
N PHE A 70 -11.10 -5.72 -7.81
CA PHE A 70 -10.63 -4.99 -6.64
C PHE A 70 -10.72 -5.81 -5.36
N ILE A 71 -9.75 -5.60 -4.48
CA ILE A 71 -9.68 -6.15 -3.14
C ILE A 71 -9.36 -5.04 -2.14
N ASN A 72 -10.15 -4.94 -1.09
CA ASN A 72 -9.74 -4.18 0.09
C ASN A 72 -8.84 -5.05 0.98
N ILE A 73 -7.54 -4.78 0.90
CA ILE A 73 -6.50 -5.54 1.58
C ILE A 73 -6.61 -5.46 3.11
N TYR A 74 -7.19 -4.40 3.67
CA TYR A 74 -7.32 -4.23 5.13
C TYR A 74 -8.18 -5.30 5.80
N GLY A 75 -9.11 -5.92 5.05
CA GLY A 75 -9.89 -7.05 5.54
C GLY A 75 -9.03 -8.24 5.97
N SER A 76 -7.94 -8.50 5.26
CA SER A 76 -7.00 -9.57 5.62
C SER A 76 -6.15 -9.28 6.85
N PHE A 77 -6.16 -8.02 7.32
CA PHE A 77 -5.46 -7.56 8.53
C PHE A 77 -6.45 -7.19 9.65
N GLY A 78 -7.64 -7.80 9.65
CA GLY A 78 -8.63 -7.67 10.72
C GLY A 78 -9.64 -6.52 10.57
N HIS A 79 -9.58 -5.75 9.47
CA HIS A 79 -10.43 -4.56 9.26
C HIS A 79 -11.27 -4.64 7.97
N PRO A 80 -12.25 -5.56 7.89
CA PRO A 80 -13.07 -5.75 6.68
C PRO A 80 -13.98 -4.56 6.33
N ASN A 81 -14.26 -3.69 7.30
CA ASN A 81 -15.18 -2.56 7.14
C ASN A 81 -14.46 -1.24 6.84
N ILE A 82 -13.13 -1.28 6.68
CA ILE A 82 -12.27 -0.14 6.41
C ILE A 82 -11.54 -0.41 5.11
N TRP A 83 -11.37 0.58 4.24
CA TRP A 83 -10.70 0.42 2.95
C TRP A 83 -9.64 1.50 2.71
N PRO A 84 -8.60 1.20 1.93
CA PRO A 84 -7.55 2.17 1.62
C PRO A 84 -8.10 3.34 0.80
N ARG A 85 -7.53 4.54 0.98
CA ARG A 85 -7.88 5.72 0.19
C ARG A 85 -7.75 5.42 -1.31
N GLY A 86 -8.74 5.84 -2.09
CA GLY A 86 -8.79 5.61 -3.53
C GLY A 86 -9.45 4.29 -3.93
N PHE A 87 -10.01 3.53 -2.97
CA PHE A 87 -10.81 2.36 -3.28
C PHE A 87 -12.05 2.76 -4.10
N PRO A 88 -12.37 2.07 -5.21
CA PRO A 88 -13.55 2.41 -6.00
C PRO A 88 -14.82 2.18 -5.18
N ILE A 89 -15.58 3.24 -4.96
CA ILE A 89 -16.76 3.20 -4.08
C ILE A 89 -17.84 2.23 -4.57
N ASP A 90 -17.99 2.11 -5.89
CA ASP A 90 -18.93 1.19 -6.54
C ASP A 90 -18.54 -0.28 -6.34
N GLU A 91 -17.26 -0.54 -6.04
CA GLU A 91 -16.73 -1.89 -5.81
C GLU A 91 -16.84 -2.32 -4.34
N ILE A 92 -17.02 -1.39 -3.39
CA ILE A 92 -17.10 -1.71 -1.95
C ILE A 92 -18.15 -2.79 -1.69
N ARG A 93 -19.33 -2.67 -2.32
CA ARG A 93 -20.42 -3.65 -2.18
C ARG A 93 -20.02 -5.03 -2.69
N ASN A 94 -19.39 -5.07 -3.87
CA ASN A 94 -18.95 -6.32 -4.49
C ASN A 94 -17.95 -7.06 -3.58
N VAL A 95 -16.99 -6.33 -3.01
CA VAL A 95 -15.97 -6.94 -2.15
C VAL A 95 -16.55 -7.40 -0.80
N THR A 96 -17.51 -6.68 -0.22
CA THR A 96 -18.15 -7.10 1.03
C THR A 96 -19.00 -8.36 0.90
N GLU A 97 -19.61 -8.60 -0.27
CA GLU A 97 -20.50 -9.75 -0.50
C GLU A 97 -19.74 -11.04 -0.84
N ASP A 98 -18.61 -10.94 -1.55
CA ASP A 98 -17.80 -12.10 -1.95
C ASP A 98 -16.92 -12.65 -0.79
N GLY A 99 -16.78 -11.88 0.30
CA GLY A 99 -16.02 -12.24 1.49
C GLY A 99 -14.50 -12.09 1.32
N TRP A 100 -13.81 -11.73 2.42
CA TRP A 100 -12.36 -11.45 2.47
C TRP A 100 -11.44 -12.68 2.45
N HIS A 101 -11.96 -13.83 2.05
CA HIS A 101 -11.38 -15.12 2.43
C HIS A 101 -11.00 -15.94 1.21
N SER A 102 -9.89 -15.55 0.61
CA SER A 102 -9.15 -16.49 -0.22
C SER A 102 -7.66 -16.15 -0.22
N VAL A 103 -7.09 -16.08 0.99
CA VAL A 103 -5.65 -16.24 1.15
C VAL A 103 -5.29 -17.65 0.66
N ARG A 104 -4.41 -17.75 -0.33
CA ARG A 104 -3.92 -18.99 -0.91
C ARG A 104 -2.40 -18.95 -0.96
N GLN A 105 -1.78 -20.12 -0.98
CA GLN A 105 -0.35 -20.20 -1.27
C GLN A 105 -0.14 -20.05 -2.78
N ASN A 106 0.85 -19.26 -3.17
CA ASN A 106 1.34 -19.26 -4.54
C ASN A 106 2.19 -20.53 -4.74
N HIS A 107 1.84 -21.31 -5.75
CA HIS A 107 2.53 -22.57 -6.04
C HIS A 107 3.18 -22.59 -7.43
N GLN A 108 3.09 -21.50 -8.19
CA GLN A 108 3.34 -21.54 -9.63
C GLN A 108 4.36 -20.52 -10.11
N ASN A 109 4.43 -19.33 -9.50
CA ASN A 109 5.21 -18.22 -10.06
C ASN A 109 6.03 -17.49 -9.00
N THR A 110 7.17 -16.91 -9.41
CA THR A 110 7.89 -15.97 -8.56
C THR A 110 7.10 -14.69 -8.33
N THR A 111 7.20 -14.11 -7.14
CA THR A 111 6.52 -12.86 -6.78
C THR A 111 7.51 -11.71 -6.87
N HIS A 112 7.15 -10.66 -7.62
CA HIS A 112 7.94 -9.44 -7.73
C HIS A 112 7.41 -8.40 -6.74
N ALA A 113 8.08 -8.23 -5.60
CA ALA A 113 7.67 -7.32 -4.53
C ALA A 113 8.38 -5.96 -4.64
N TYR A 114 8.25 -5.30 -5.81
CA TYR A 114 8.92 -4.02 -6.06
C TYR A 114 8.31 -2.85 -5.30
N ILE A 115 7.05 -2.97 -4.89
CA ILE A 115 6.35 -2.01 -4.04
C ILE A 115 5.90 -2.79 -2.81
N GLN A 116 6.27 -2.30 -1.63
CA GLN A 116 5.93 -2.91 -0.35
C GLN A 116 5.35 -1.83 0.54
N GLN A 117 4.04 -1.88 0.77
CA GLN A 117 3.37 -0.98 1.67
C GLN A 117 3.21 -1.64 3.04
N TYR A 118 3.67 -0.94 4.06
CA TYR A 118 3.39 -1.27 5.45
C TYR A 118 2.10 -0.60 5.90
N LEU A 119 1.43 -1.20 6.88
CA LEU A 119 0.21 -0.64 7.44
C LEU A 119 0.54 0.42 8.50
N ALA A 120 -0.35 1.40 8.65
CA ALA A 120 -0.25 2.45 9.65
C ALA A 120 -1.35 2.26 10.70
N ASP A 121 -0.96 1.92 11.92
CA ASP A 121 -1.90 1.87 13.05
C ASP A 121 -2.43 3.28 13.40
N LEU A 122 -3.54 3.30 14.13
CA LEU A 122 -4.28 4.44 14.66
C LEU A 122 -4.99 5.26 13.58
N ASP A 123 -4.26 5.86 12.65
CA ASP A 123 -4.79 6.72 11.59
C ASP A 123 -4.29 6.27 10.19
N PRO A 124 -4.75 5.12 9.69
CA PRO A 124 -4.43 4.67 8.34
C PRO A 124 -5.02 5.61 7.29
N ASP A 125 -4.40 5.61 6.11
CA ASP A 125 -4.89 6.39 5.00
C ASP A 125 -6.18 5.82 4.38
N VAL A 126 -7.29 6.32 4.88
CA VAL A 126 -8.66 6.04 4.43
C VAL A 126 -9.27 7.29 3.81
N ASP A 127 -10.29 7.11 2.96
CA ASP A 127 -10.92 8.24 2.27
C ASP A 127 -11.77 9.13 3.19
N ALA A 128 -12.15 10.30 2.67
CA ALA A 128 -12.94 11.29 3.40
C ALA A 128 -14.35 10.80 3.76
N ILE A 129 -14.93 9.88 2.98
CA ILE A 129 -16.27 9.34 3.24
C ILE A 129 -16.21 8.44 4.47
N TYR A 130 -15.21 7.57 4.57
CA TYR A 130 -14.98 6.75 5.76
C TYR A 130 -14.72 7.63 6.99
N ARG A 131 -13.85 8.64 6.89
CA ARG A 131 -13.56 9.58 8.00
C ARG A 131 -14.82 10.30 8.50
N LEU A 132 -15.67 10.77 7.58
CA LEU A 132 -16.91 11.46 7.91
C LEU A 132 -17.95 10.52 8.55
N ALA A 133 -18.04 9.29 8.07
CA ALA A 133 -18.99 8.30 8.59
C ALA A 133 -18.55 7.68 9.94
N HIS A 134 -17.24 7.59 10.19
CA HIS A 134 -16.68 6.91 11.36
C HIS A 134 -15.68 7.80 12.15
N PRO A 135 -16.08 9.01 12.57
CA PRO A 135 -15.15 9.96 13.21
C PRO A 135 -14.57 9.45 14.53
N LEU A 136 -15.27 8.53 15.22
CA LEU A 136 -14.81 7.95 16.49
C LEU A 136 -13.82 6.80 16.32
N SER A 137 -13.66 6.28 15.10
CA SER A 137 -12.77 5.16 14.79
C SER A 137 -11.35 5.62 14.46
N ILE A 138 -11.21 6.86 13.96
CA ILE A 138 -9.91 7.46 13.66
C ILE A 138 -9.07 7.60 14.94
N GLY A 139 -7.78 7.27 14.84
CA GLY A 139 -6.85 7.23 15.98
C GLY A 139 -6.95 5.96 16.84
N ARG A 140 -7.75 4.95 16.42
CA ARG A 140 -8.01 3.73 17.22
C ARG A 140 -7.87 2.43 16.44
N ILE A 141 -7.65 2.50 15.13
CA ILE A 141 -7.50 1.33 14.28
C ILE A 141 -6.19 0.63 14.63
N LYS A 142 -6.20 -0.70 14.75
CA LYS A 142 -5.00 -1.50 14.98
C LYS A 142 -5.06 -2.76 14.15
N PHE A 143 -4.16 -2.91 13.20
CA PHE A 143 -4.14 -4.06 12.31
C PHE A 143 -3.66 -5.32 13.04
N ASP A 144 -4.08 -6.49 12.54
CA ASP A 144 -3.57 -7.77 13.03
C ASP A 144 -2.08 -7.89 12.75
N ARG A 145 -1.30 -8.07 13.81
CA ARG A 145 0.17 -8.11 13.79
C ARG A 145 0.72 -9.50 13.52
N ASP A 146 -0.09 -10.52 13.77
CA ASP A 146 0.28 -11.91 13.50
C ASP A 146 0.05 -12.27 12.03
N GLN A 147 -0.65 -11.40 11.28
CA GLN A 147 -0.88 -11.57 9.86
C GLN A 147 0.42 -11.35 9.07
N PRO A 148 0.94 -12.38 8.36
CA PRO A 148 2.13 -12.22 7.53
C PRO A 148 1.87 -11.26 6.35
N PRO A 149 2.95 -10.70 5.74
CA PRO A 149 2.82 -9.94 4.50
C PRO A 149 2.12 -10.76 3.41
N ILE A 150 1.33 -10.08 2.59
CA ILE A 150 0.50 -10.71 1.58
C ILE A 150 0.83 -10.09 0.22
N ALA A 151 1.03 -10.93 -0.79
CA ALA A 151 1.11 -10.48 -2.17
C ALA A 151 -0.28 -10.51 -2.85
N ILE A 152 -0.49 -9.59 -3.77
CA ILE A 152 -1.70 -9.52 -4.58
C ILE A 152 -1.46 -10.29 -5.90
N GLU A 153 -2.39 -11.16 -6.26
CA GLU A 153 -2.36 -11.91 -7.51
C GLU A 153 -2.41 -10.97 -8.74
N PRO A 154 -1.70 -11.28 -9.86
CA PRO A 154 -1.86 -10.55 -11.10
C PRO A 154 -3.33 -10.36 -11.50
N PHE A 155 -3.65 -9.19 -12.05
CA PHE A 155 -5.02 -8.78 -12.40
C PHE A 155 -5.97 -8.57 -11.22
N THR A 156 -5.46 -8.57 -9.99
CA THR A 156 -6.16 -8.12 -8.79
C THR A 156 -5.57 -6.79 -8.32
N TYR A 157 -6.41 -5.88 -7.84
CA TYR A 157 -6.02 -4.51 -7.52
C TYR A 157 -6.44 -4.10 -6.10
N SER A 158 -5.51 -3.57 -5.32
CA SER A 158 -5.80 -2.75 -4.14
C SER A 158 -5.13 -1.41 -4.34
N PRO A 159 -5.81 -0.29 -4.05
CA PRO A 159 -5.14 0.97 -3.84
C PRO A 159 -4.08 0.79 -2.74
N TYR A 160 -2.96 1.48 -2.94
CA TYR A 160 -1.96 1.73 -1.92
C TYR A 160 -1.68 3.23 -1.95
N ASN A 161 -1.07 3.75 -0.90
CA ASN A 161 -0.62 5.13 -0.82
C ASN A 161 0.90 5.11 -0.58
N THR A 162 1.51 6.28 -0.45
CA THR A 162 2.94 6.37 -0.20
C THR A 162 3.31 6.47 1.29
N GLN A 163 2.32 6.55 2.18
CA GLN A 163 2.50 6.46 3.62
C GLN A 163 3.09 5.08 3.93
N ASN A 164 4.29 5.06 4.50
CA ASN A 164 4.98 3.85 4.93
C ASN A 164 5.21 2.83 3.79
N THR A 165 5.77 3.31 2.67
CA THR A 165 5.96 2.50 1.45
C THR A 165 7.41 2.44 1.01
N VAL A 166 7.88 1.21 0.75
CA VAL A 166 9.15 0.94 0.10
C VAL A 166 8.91 0.73 -1.39
N THR A 167 9.70 1.41 -2.21
CA THR A 167 9.73 1.23 -3.66
C THR A 167 11.15 0.87 -4.09
N TYR A 168 11.30 -0.23 -4.84
CA TYR A 168 12.52 -0.61 -5.52
C TYR A 168 12.66 0.13 -6.86
N TYR A 169 13.90 0.25 -7.35
CA TYR A 169 14.23 0.92 -8.61
C TYR A 169 13.33 0.50 -9.78
N GLU A 170 13.02 -0.79 -9.90
CA GLU A 170 12.15 -1.34 -10.95
C GLU A 170 10.73 -0.74 -10.96
N ALA A 171 10.28 -0.15 -9.84
CA ALA A 171 8.97 0.47 -9.68
C ALA A 171 9.01 2.01 -9.54
N PHE A 172 10.17 2.67 -9.69
CA PHE A 172 10.27 4.13 -9.59
C PHE A 172 9.41 4.91 -10.59
N TRP A 173 9.01 4.27 -11.70
CA TRP A 173 8.07 4.84 -12.65
C TRP A 173 6.68 5.11 -12.06
N GLY A 174 6.35 4.47 -10.94
CA GLY A 174 5.07 4.59 -10.24
C GLY A 174 5.12 5.44 -8.96
N LEU A 175 6.17 6.23 -8.73
CA LEU A 175 6.21 7.19 -7.61
C LEU A 175 5.31 8.40 -7.90
N TYR A 176 4.63 8.93 -6.88
CA TYR A 176 3.69 10.06 -6.99
C TYR A 176 3.58 10.89 -5.71
#